data_AF-A0A232LV76-F1
#
_entry.id   AF-A0A232LV76-F1
#
_cell.length_a   1.000
_cell.length_b   1.000
_cell.length_c   1.000
_cell.angle_alpha   90.00
_cell.angle_beta   90.00
_cell.angle_gamma   90.00
#
_symmetry.space_group_name_H-M   'P 1'
#
loop_
_entity.id
_entity.type
_entity.pdbx_description
1 polymer ?
#
loop_
_entity_poly.entity_id
_entity_poly.type
_entity_poly.pdbx_seq_one_letter_code
_entity_poly.pdbx_strand_id
1 'polypeptide(L)'
;MSGLHNITVPYVSTSQFDWSFARTYPLPWNQTIWSIVAVFSAVPLWMNIELTVWVLYVFRRYSGLYFWSILITTWCIALHAIGYVLKECVPDCNWILSTLIVEIGWVGMVTGFSMVLYSRLHLVNFTIKNPHILRITLIMIITDAFLFHTPTIVFQFGLANQSRHDQYASYLHVMERIQIMGFSLQEITLTSIYIYGTLQIIKSSLNSKIRTTMVFLILIQVMVMCCDISVIALDYANYYMLKAVVQSFYYALKLQLEFVILNKFRDVIANGGLTPGGLDVVEQQPKFDLSDSPSS
;
A
#
# COMPACT_ATOMS: atom_id res chain seq x y z
N MET A 1 -23.37 -36.86 -34.41
CA MET A 1 -22.02 -37.14 -33.90
C MET A 1 -21.32 -35.81 -33.69
N SER A 2 -21.47 -35.23 -32.50
CA SER A 2 -20.75 -34.02 -32.09
C SER A 2 -19.27 -34.38 -31.92
N GLY A 3 -18.42 -33.89 -32.82
CA GLY A 3 -16.98 -34.10 -32.73
C GLY A 3 -16.49 -33.62 -31.36
N LEU A 4 -15.83 -34.51 -30.62
CA LEU A 4 -14.99 -34.15 -29.49
C LEU A 4 -13.92 -33.18 -30.03
N HIS A 5 -14.16 -31.87 -29.89
CA HIS A 5 -13.08 -30.90 -30.00
C HIS A 5 -12.12 -31.25 -28.85
N ASN A 6 -10.93 -31.74 -29.20
CA ASN A 6 -9.85 -31.85 -28.24
C ASN A 6 -9.47 -30.43 -27.81
N ILE A 7 -10.07 -29.93 -26.72
CA ILE A 7 -9.74 -28.63 -26.09
C ILE A 7 -8.54 -28.82 -25.17
N THR A 8 -7.50 -29.53 -25.64
CA THR A 8 -6.22 -29.52 -24.95
C THR A 8 -5.54 -28.21 -25.30
N VAL A 9 -5.69 -27.22 -24.43
CA VAL A 9 -4.98 -25.95 -24.57
C VAL A 9 -3.49 -26.26 -24.47
N PRO A 10 -2.69 -26.01 -25.52
CA PRO A 10 -1.29 -26.41 -25.54
C PRO A 10 -0.53 -25.72 -24.40
N TYR A 11 0.22 -26.49 -23.62
CA TYR A 11 1.09 -25.96 -22.58
C TYR A 11 2.21 -25.14 -23.24
N VAL A 12 2.21 -23.83 -23.00
CA VAL A 12 3.26 -22.93 -23.51
C VAL A 12 4.27 -22.66 -22.39
N SER A 13 5.56 -22.87 -22.69
CA SER A 13 6.67 -22.60 -21.77
C SER A 13 6.76 -21.11 -21.44
N THR A 14 7.06 -20.78 -20.18
CA THR A 14 7.21 -19.38 -19.70
C THR A 14 8.34 -18.61 -20.41
N SER A 15 9.30 -19.32 -21.01
CA SER A 15 10.37 -18.73 -21.83
C SER A 15 9.88 -18.12 -23.15
N GLN A 16 8.67 -18.48 -23.59
CA GLN A 16 8.06 -17.99 -24.83
C GLN A 16 7.06 -16.85 -24.57
N PHE A 17 6.87 -16.45 -23.32
CA PHE A 17 5.89 -15.44 -22.94
C PHE A 17 6.48 -14.05 -23.14
N ASP A 18 5.73 -13.16 -23.77
CA ASP A 18 6.02 -11.73 -23.71
C ASP A 18 5.46 -11.18 -22.40
N TRP A 19 6.35 -10.98 -21.45
CA TRP A 19 6.03 -10.47 -20.13
C TRP A 19 5.91 -8.93 -20.08
N SER A 20 6.33 -8.26 -21.16
CA SER A 20 6.35 -6.81 -21.25
C SER A 20 4.94 -6.23 -21.46
N PHE A 21 4.84 -4.90 -21.34
CA PHE A 21 3.63 -4.15 -21.70
C PHE A 21 3.50 -3.92 -23.22
N ALA A 22 4.49 -4.33 -24.04
CA ALA A 22 4.41 -4.23 -25.50
C ALA A 22 3.50 -5.31 -26.12
N ARG A 23 3.01 -6.25 -25.30
CA ARG A 23 2.06 -7.27 -25.76
C ARG A 23 0.72 -6.64 -26.13
N THR A 24 0.19 -7.07 -27.26
CA THR A 24 -1.15 -6.66 -27.74
C THR A 24 -2.23 -7.70 -27.40
N TYR A 25 -1.84 -8.89 -26.95
CA TYR A 25 -2.74 -10.02 -26.66
C TYR A 25 -2.58 -10.51 -25.22
N PRO A 26 -3.60 -11.18 -24.64
CA PRO A 26 -3.49 -11.81 -23.34
C PRO A 26 -2.35 -12.85 -23.27
N LEU A 27 -1.85 -13.12 -22.06
CA LEU A 27 -0.84 -14.17 -21.88
C LEU A 27 -1.38 -15.54 -22.35
N PRO A 28 -0.53 -16.38 -22.97
CA PRO A 28 -0.91 -17.74 -23.31
C PRO A 28 -1.40 -18.53 -22.09
N TRP A 29 -2.23 -19.54 -22.32
CA TRP A 29 -2.72 -20.37 -21.23
C TRP A 29 -1.59 -21.21 -20.62
N ASN A 30 -1.30 -20.96 -19.35
CA ASN A 30 -0.44 -21.78 -18.52
C ASN A 30 -1.03 -21.84 -17.11
N GLN A 31 -1.40 -23.05 -16.68
CA GLN A 31 -2.11 -23.26 -15.42
C GLN A 31 -1.36 -22.69 -14.22
N THR A 32 -0.03 -22.81 -14.19
CA THR A 32 0.80 -22.29 -13.10
C THR A 32 0.71 -20.77 -13.02
N ILE A 33 0.85 -20.08 -14.16
CA ILE A 33 0.84 -18.62 -14.22
C ILE A 33 -0.53 -18.06 -13.84
N TRP A 34 -1.61 -18.62 -14.40
CA TRP A 34 -2.96 -18.14 -14.09
C TRP A 34 -3.38 -18.46 -12.65
N SER A 35 -2.87 -19.54 -12.05
CA SER A 35 -3.04 -19.81 -10.62
C SER A 35 -2.31 -18.77 -9.75
N ILE A 36 -1.08 -18.39 -10.11
CA ILE A 36 -0.33 -17.34 -9.43
C ILE A 36 -1.07 -16.00 -9.53
N VAL A 37 -1.52 -15.62 -10.73
CA VAL A 37 -2.31 -14.40 -10.95
C VAL A 37 -3.57 -14.40 -10.08
N ALA A 38 -4.33 -15.50 -10.08
CA ALA A 38 -5.54 -15.62 -9.27
C ALA A 38 -5.25 -15.45 -7.75
N VAL A 39 -4.19 -16.09 -7.24
CA VAL A 39 -3.80 -15.97 -5.82
C VAL A 39 -3.40 -14.54 -5.49
N PHE A 40 -2.51 -13.93 -6.26
CA PHE A 40 -2.02 -12.58 -5.99
C PHE A 40 -3.06 -11.48 -6.25
N SER A 41 -4.14 -11.77 -6.98
CA SER A 41 -5.30 -10.89 -7.08
C SER A 41 -6.33 -11.11 -5.95
N ALA A 42 -6.54 -12.34 -5.49
CA ALA A 42 -7.54 -12.66 -4.46
C ALA A 42 -7.08 -12.36 -3.03
N VAL A 43 -5.82 -12.66 -2.70
CA VAL A 43 -5.25 -12.44 -1.36
C VAL A 43 -5.36 -10.97 -0.90
N PRO A 44 -4.97 -9.95 -1.68
CA PRO A 44 -5.11 -8.56 -1.24
C PRO A 44 -6.57 -8.15 -1.00
N LEU A 45 -7.54 -8.75 -1.70
CA LEU A 45 -8.97 -8.51 -1.44
C LEU A 45 -9.41 -9.09 -0.09
N TRP A 46 -8.93 -10.29 0.25
CA TRP A 46 -9.18 -10.86 1.58
C TRP A 46 -8.52 -10.02 2.68
N MET A 47 -7.25 -9.65 2.50
CA MET A 47 -6.51 -8.81 3.44
C MET A 47 -7.18 -7.43 3.61
N ASN A 48 -7.77 -6.87 2.57
CA ASN A 48 -8.56 -5.64 2.65
C ASN A 48 -9.75 -5.81 3.60
N ILE A 49 -10.54 -6.88 3.45
CA ILE A 49 -11.72 -7.12 4.29
C ILE A 49 -11.28 -7.25 5.75
N GLU A 50 -10.27 -8.08 6.00
CA GLU A 50 -9.71 -8.28 7.33
C GLU A 50 -9.23 -6.95 7.94
N LEU A 51 -8.42 -6.19 7.21
CA LEU A 51 -7.88 -4.92 7.69
C LEU A 51 -8.98 -3.87 7.92
N THR A 52 -9.99 -3.81 7.06
CA THR A 52 -11.13 -2.92 7.21
C THR A 52 -11.89 -3.22 8.51
N VAL A 53 -12.16 -4.49 8.80
CA VAL A 53 -12.81 -4.91 10.04
C VAL A 53 -11.96 -4.53 11.25
N TRP A 54 -10.64 -4.80 11.21
CA TRP A 54 -9.73 -4.44 12.30
C TRP A 54 -9.63 -2.94 12.53
N VAL A 55 -9.55 -2.13 11.47
CA VAL A 55 -9.50 -0.67 11.58
C VAL A 55 -10.78 -0.14 12.23
N LEU A 56 -11.96 -0.58 11.78
CA LEU A 56 -13.23 -0.17 12.37
C LEU A 56 -13.37 -0.65 13.83
N TYR A 57 -12.83 -1.83 14.16
CA TYR A 57 -12.86 -2.35 15.52
C TYR A 57 -11.94 -1.60 16.50
N VAL A 58 -10.71 -1.27 16.07
CA VAL A 58 -9.69 -0.67 16.94
C VAL A 58 -9.89 0.83 17.13
N PHE A 59 -10.34 1.55 16.10
CA PHE A 59 -10.51 3.00 16.19
C PHE A 59 -11.83 3.37 16.87
N ARG A 60 -11.74 4.05 18.03
CA ARG A 60 -12.93 4.59 18.74
C ARG A 60 -13.45 5.91 18.16
N ARG A 61 -12.64 6.63 17.38
CA ARG A 61 -12.99 7.92 16.75
C ARG A 61 -12.50 7.95 15.30
N TYR A 62 -13.43 8.18 14.37
CA TYR A 62 -13.21 8.12 12.92
C TYR A 62 -12.84 9.49 12.31
N SER A 63 -11.90 10.23 12.91
CA SER A 63 -11.63 11.62 12.52
C SER A 63 -10.15 11.96 12.33
N GLY A 64 -9.25 10.99 12.35
CA GLY A 64 -7.80 11.21 12.21
C GLY A 64 -7.31 11.04 10.79
N LEU A 65 -6.24 11.76 10.42
CA LEU A 65 -5.56 11.58 9.13
C LEU A 65 -5.17 10.12 8.90
N TYR A 66 -4.55 9.48 9.89
CA TYR A 66 -4.20 8.05 9.83
C TYR A 66 -5.41 7.17 9.49
N PHE A 67 -6.55 7.39 10.15
CA PHE A 67 -7.76 6.58 9.96
C PHE A 67 -8.27 6.69 8.52
N TRP A 68 -8.36 7.92 7.98
CA TRP A 68 -8.80 8.10 6.60
C TRP A 68 -7.76 7.60 5.60
N SER A 69 -6.47 7.85 5.83
CA SER A 69 -5.40 7.35 4.96
C SER A 69 -5.38 5.83 4.90
N ILE A 70 -5.46 5.12 6.03
CA ILE A 70 -5.46 3.65 6.02
C ILE A 70 -6.70 3.09 5.33
N LEU A 71 -7.89 3.65 5.60
CA LEU A 71 -9.13 3.17 5.03
C LEU A 71 -9.17 3.40 3.51
N ILE A 72 -8.85 4.62 3.05
CA ILE A 72 -8.79 4.96 1.62
C ILE A 72 -7.78 4.06 0.91
N THR A 73 -6.56 3.93 1.45
CA THR A 73 -5.52 3.07 0.86
C THR A 73 -5.99 1.63 0.73
N THR A 74 -6.63 1.09 1.78
CA THR A 74 -7.16 -0.27 1.81
C THR A 74 -8.12 -0.51 0.64
N TRP A 75 -9.13 0.36 0.48
CA TRP A 75 -10.10 0.23 -0.61
C TRP A 75 -9.52 0.50 -2.00
N CYS A 76 -8.55 1.40 -2.12
CA CYS A 76 -7.84 1.63 -3.37
C CYS A 76 -7.00 0.42 -3.81
N ILE A 77 -6.41 -0.34 -2.87
CA ILE A 77 -5.75 -1.63 -3.18
C ILE A 77 -6.75 -2.62 -3.79
N ALA A 78 -7.97 -2.69 -3.24
CA ALA A 78 -9.01 -3.56 -3.78
C ALA A 78 -9.49 -3.12 -5.16
N LEU A 79 -9.69 -1.80 -5.36
CA LEU A 79 -10.01 -1.25 -6.68
C LEU A 79 -8.93 -1.58 -7.71
N HIS A 80 -7.65 -1.43 -7.35
CA HIS A 80 -6.54 -1.78 -8.24
C HIS A 80 -6.57 -3.27 -8.62
N ALA A 81 -6.73 -4.16 -7.64
CA ALA A 81 -6.78 -5.61 -7.87
C ALA A 81 -7.98 -6.01 -8.75
N ILE A 82 -9.18 -5.49 -8.46
CA ILE A 82 -10.40 -5.73 -9.24
C ILE A 82 -10.25 -5.18 -10.66
N GLY A 83 -9.78 -3.93 -10.79
CA GLY A 83 -9.57 -3.28 -12.07
C GLY A 83 -8.62 -4.08 -12.96
N TYR A 84 -7.55 -4.63 -12.39
CA TYR A 84 -6.57 -5.41 -13.15
C TYR A 84 -7.15 -6.74 -13.63
N VAL A 85 -7.97 -7.40 -12.80
CA VAL A 85 -8.73 -8.59 -13.23
C VAL A 85 -9.71 -8.24 -14.35
N LEU A 86 -10.44 -7.13 -14.24
CA LEU A 86 -11.34 -6.67 -15.30
C LEU A 86 -10.59 -6.35 -16.61
N LYS A 87 -9.41 -5.74 -16.51
CA LYS A 87 -8.58 -5.35 -17.66
C LYS A 87 -7.99 -6.57 -18.40
N GLU A 88 -7.45 -7.54 -17.66
CA GLU A 88 -6.69 -8.65 -18.27
C GLU A 88 -7.50 -9.95 -18.44
N CYS A 89 -8.54 -10.17 -17.62
CA CYS A 89 -9.27 -11.44 -17.56
C CYS A 89 -10.68 -11.38 -18.15
N VAL A 90 -11.21 -10.19 -18.45
CA VAL A 90 -12.59 -10.01 -18.96
C VAL A 90 -12.56 -9.34 -20.33
N PRO A 91 -12.58 -10.12 -21.43
CA PRO A 91 -12.47 -9.58 -22.80
C PRO A 91 -13.57 -8.57 -23.17
N ASP A 92 -14.78 -8.77 -22.65
CA ASP A 92 -15.95 -7.93 -22.96
C ASP A 92 -16.00 -6.63 -22.12
N CYS A 93 -15.06 -6.44 -21.19
CA CYS A 93 -15.04 -5.25 -20.36
C CYS A 93 -14.62 -4.02 -21.18
N ASN A 94 -15.33 -2.91 -21.00
CA ASN A 94 -14.96 -1.65 -21.64
C ASN A 94 -13.56 -1.22 -21.15
N TRP A 95 -12.61 -1.11 -22.09
CA TRP A 95 -11.22 -0.78 -21.77
C TRP A 95 -11.04 0.56 -21.06
N ILE A 96 -11.93 1.54 -21.30
CA ILE A 96 -11.92 2.84 -20.61
C ILE A 96 -12.29 2.64 -19.14
N LEU A 97 -13.33 1.86 -18.88
CA LEU A 97 -13.81 1.60 -17.52
C LEU A 97 -12.80 0.79 -16.72
N SER A 98 -12.27 -0.30 -17.28
CA SER A 98 -11.28 -1.13 -16.60
C SER A 98 -10.00 -0.35 -16.30
N THR A 99 -9.49 0.44 -17.27
CA THR A 99 -8.33 1.32 -17.07
C THR A 99 -8.61 2.37 -16.00
N LEU A 100 -9.78 3.02 -16.02
CA LEU A 100 -10.14 4.02 -15.00
C LEU A 100 -10.12 3.43 -13.59
N ILE A 101 -10.68 2.23 -13.38
CA ILE A 101 -10.70 1.55 -12.08
C ILE A 101 -9.27 1.23 -11.62
N VAL A 102 -8.43 0.71 -12.52
CA VAL A 102 -7.00 0.44 -12.24
C VAL A 102 -6.30 1.71 -11.80
N GLU A 103 -6.39 2.79 -12.58
CA GLU A 103 -5.66 4.03 -12.30
C GLU A 103 -6.13 4.71 -11.00
N ILE A 104 -7.45 4.75 -10.73
CA ILE A 104 -7.98 5.29 -9.45
C ILE A 104 -7.46 4.45 -8.27
N GLY A 105 -7.48 3.13 -8.41
CA GLY A 105 -6.95 2.22 -7.41
C GLY A 105 -5.45 2.43 -7.18
N TRP A 106 -4.68 2.56 -8.25
CA TRP A 106 -3.23 2.78 -8.19
C TRP A 106 -2.85 4.09 -7.50
N VAL A 107 -3.46 5.21 -7.90
CA VAL A 107 -3.18 6.54 -7.32
C VAL A 107 -3.45 6.55 -5.82
N GLY A 108 -4.62 6.05 -5.42
CA GLY A 108 -5.02 6.00 -4.02
C GLY A 108 -4.22 4.98 -3.19
N MET A 109 -3.75 3.90 -3.81
CA MET A 109 -2.89 2.91 -3.17
C MET A 109 -1.50 3.48 -2.86
N VAL A 110 -0.81 4.06 -3.86
CA VAL A 110 0.56 4.56 -3.70
C VAL A 110 0.60 5.83 -2.85
N THR A 111 -0.20 6.83 -3.19
CA THR A 111 -0.24 8.10 -2.43
C THR A 111 -0.86 7.90 -1.06
N GLY A 112 -1.90 7.06 -0.96
CA GLY A 112 -2.54 6.76 0.31
C GLY A 112 -1.57 6.10 1.29
N PHE A 113 -0.78 5.12 0.84
CA PHE A 113 0.25 4.50 1.69
C PHE A 113 1.28 5.53 2.17
N SER A 114 1.71 6.42 1.29
CA SER A 114 2.61 7.53 1.63
C SER A 114 2.01 8.47 2.70
N MET A 115 0.70 8.72 2.63
CA MET A 115 -0.02 9.48 3.65
C MET A 115 -0.12 8.74 4.99
N VAL A 116 -0.24 7.41 4.98
CA VAL A 116 -0.18 6.60 6.21
C VAL A 116 1.20 6.74 6.88
N LEU A 117 2.28 6.60 6.12
CA LEU A 117 3.64 6.82 6.61
C LEU A 117 3.83 8.25 7.15
N TYR A 118 3.36 9.26 6.40
CA TYR A 118 3.39 10.65 6.83
C TYR A 118 2.65 10.88 8.15
N SER A 119 1.47 10.27 8.33
CA SER A 119 0.70 10.39 9.57
C SER A 119 1.46 9.82 10.78
N ARG A 120 2.35 8.85 10.59
CA ARG A 120 3.21 8.32 11.66
C ARG A 120 4.37 9.21 12.00
N LEU A 121 4.91 9.95 11.03
CA LEU A 121 5.94 10.93 11.30
C LEU A 121 5.49 11.97 12.33
N HIS A 122 4.20 12.29 12.37
CA HIS A 122 3.62 13.15 13.40
C HIS A 122 3.80 12.60 14.83
N LEU A 123 3.82 11.28 15.01
CA LEU A 123 4.02 10.64 16.32
C LEU A 123 5.47 10.75 16.82
N VAL A 124 6.45 10.68 15.91
CA VAL A 124 7.87 10.83 16.24
C VAL A 124 8.37 12.28 16.19
N ASN A 125 7.56 13.20 15.64
CA ASN A 125 7.91 14.62 15.52
C ASN A 125 8.22 15.28 16.87
N PHE A 126 7.55 14.85 17.96
CA PHE A 126 7.86 15.31 19.32
C PHE A 126 9.33 15.11 19.69
N THR A 127 9.95 14.03 19.20
CA THR A 127 11.36 13.72 19.46
C THR A 127 12.30 14.49 18.54
N ILE A 128 11.91 14.70 17.28
CA ILE A 128 12.75 15.35 16.26
C ILE A 128 12.78 16.89 16.45
N LYS A 129 11.77 17.48 17.10
CA LYS A 129 11.67 18.91 17.44
C LYS A 129 11.86 19.87 16.25
N ASN A 130 11.58 19.42 15.03
CA ASN A 130 11.70 20.24 13.82
C ASN A 130 10.44 20.16 12.95
N PRO A 131 9.53 21.15 13.01
CA PRO A 131 8.28 21.14 12.26
C PRO A 131 8.49 21.29 10.73
N HIS A 132 9.67 21.73 10.29
CA HIS A 132 9.96 21.86 8.86
C HIS A 132 10.05 20.51 8.16
N ILE A 133 10.48 19.46 8.86
CA ILE A 133 10.64 18.12 8.27
C ILE A 133 9.28 17.58 7.81
N LEU A 134 8.23 17.72 8.62
CA LEU A 134 6.87 17.31 8.23
C LEU A 134 6.39 18.10 7.01
N ARG A 135 6.58 19.42 6.98
CA ARG A 135 6.15 20.25 5.84
C ARG A 135 6.89 19.88 4.55
N ILE A 136 8.21 19.71 4.61
CA ILE A 136 9.04 19.31 3.46
C ILE A 136 8.60 17.93 2.95
N THR A 137 8.35 16.99 3.87
CA THR A 137 7.90 15.65 3.52
C THR A 137 6.53 15.67 2.86
N LEU A 138 5.59 16.49 3.36
CA LEU A 138 4.28 16.63 2.73
C LEU A 138 4.38 17.28 1.34
N ILE A 139 5.24 18.30 1.19
CA ILE A 139 5.51 18.93 -0.12
C ILE A 139 6.06 17.89 -1.10
N MET A 140 7.03 17.08 -0.68
CA MET A 140 7.57 15.97 -1.49
C MET A 140 6.46 15.03 -1.94
N ILE A 141 5.59 14.55 -1.03
CA ILE A 141 4.47 13.66 -1.38
C ILE A 141 3.55 14.28 -2.43
N ILE A 142 3.21 15.56 -2.27
CA ILE A 142 2.32 16.25 -3.20
C ILE A 142 3.01 16.43 -4.56
N THR A 143 4.27 16.85 -4.58
CA THR A 143 5.04 17.05 -5.81
C THR A 143 5.20 15.74 -6.58
N ASP A 144 5.63 14.67 -5.93
CA ASP A 144 5.80 13.35 -6.53
C ASP A 144 4.47 12.79 -7.05
N ALA A 145 3.37 13.01 -6.31
CA ALA A 145 2.05 12.59 -6.75
C ALA A 145 1.66 13.25 -8.10
N PHE A 146 1.85 14.56 -8.26
CA PHE A 146 1.56 15.23 -9.52
C PHE A 146 2.55 14.87 -10.63
N LEU A 147 3.84 14.80 -10.30
CA LEU A 147 4.92 14.55 -11.24
C LEU A 147 4.85 13.14 -11.83
N PHE A 148 4.48 12.15 -11.02
CA PHE A 148 4.52 10.74 -11.42
C PHE A 148 3.15 10.17 -11.81
N HIS A 149 2.06 10.52 -11.11
CA HIS A 149 0.74 9.98 -11.47
C HIS A 149 0.24 10.53 -12.81
N THR A 150 0.32 11.85 -13.00
CA THR A 150 -0.27 12.52 -14.17
C THR A 150 0.24 11.95 -15.51
N PRO A 151 1.55 11.90 -15.80
CA PRO A 151 2.03 11.34 -17.07
C PRO A 151 1.77 9.83 -17.17
N THR A 152 1.88 9.08 -16.07
CA THR A 152 1.63 7.62 -16.07
C THR A 152 0.20 7.31 -16.46
N ILE A 153 -0.79 8.01 -15.89
CA ILE A 153 -2.20 7.87 -16.25
C ILE A 153 -2.42 8.17 -17.74
N VAL A 154 -1.87 9.30 -18.22
CA VAL A 154 -1.99 9.67 -19.65
C VAL A 154 -1.41 8.58 -20.55
N PHE A 155 -0.27 8.01 -20.18
CA PHE A 155 0.37 6.97 -20.96
C PHE A 155 -0.37 5.63 -20.88
N GLN A 156 -0.94 5.27 -19.74
CA GLN A 156 -1.76 4.07 -19.58
C GLN A 156 -3.04 4.12 -20.42
N PHE A 157 -3.75 5.27 -20.45
CA PHE A 157 -4.89 5.44 -21.34
C PHE A 157 -4.50 5.41 -22.83
N GLY A 158 -3.34 5.95 -23.17
CA GLY A 158 -2.79 5.85 -24.52
C GLY A 158 -2.47 4.41 -24.93
N LEU A 159 -1.87 3.63 -24.02
CA LEU A 159 -1.56 2.20 -24.22
C LEU A 159 -2.82 1.35 -24.38
N ALA A 160 -3.85 1.62 -23.57
CA ALA A 160 -5.12 0.89 -23.63
C ALA A 160 -5.91 1.16 -24.92
N ASN A 161 -5.61 2.26 -25.64
CA ASN A 161 -6.17 2.52 -26.95
C ASN A 161 -5.38 1.80 -28.05
N GLN A 162 -6.00 0.79 -28.67
CA GLN A 162 -5.40 -0.04 -29.70
C GLN A 162 -4.79 0.75 -30.89
N SER A 163 -5.37 1.89 -31.26
CA SER A 163 -4.87 2.72 -32.37
C SER A 163 -3.55 3.47 -32.06
N ARG A 164 -3.20 3.62 -30.78
CA ARG A 164 -2.02 4.37 -30.32
C ARG A 164 -1.08 3.54 -29.46
N HIS A 165 -1.36 2.23 -29.33
CA HIS A 165 -0.67 1.31 -28.43
C HIS A 165 0.86 1.38 -28.57
N ASP A 166 1.39 1.19 -29.78
CA ASP A 166 2.84 1.12 -30.03
C ASP A 166 3.57 2.43 -29.68
N GLN A 167 2.95 3.57 -29.96
CA GLN A 167 3.52 4.88 -29.65
C GLN A 167 3.65 5.05 -28.13
N TYR A 168 2.58 4.73 -27.39
CA TYR A 168 2.53 4.94 -25.95
C TYR A 168 3.27 3.87 -25.15
N ALA A 169 3.46 2.66 -25.68
CA ALA A 169 4.29 1.63 -25.07
C ALA A 169 5.71 2.14 -24.81
N SER A 170 6.32 2.83 -25.79
CA SER A 170 7.66 3.38 -25.64
C SER A 170 7.76 4.46 -24.54
N TYR A 171 6.74 5.31 -24.42
CA TYR A 171 6.68 6.36 -23.41
C TYR A 171 6.42 5.79 -22.01
N LEU A 172 5.50 4.84 -21.92
CA LEU A 172 5.18 4.17 -20.67
C LEU A 172 6.40 3.41 -20.13
N HIS A 173 7.16 2.72 -20.98
CA HIS A 173 8.37 2.00 -20.57
C HIS A 173 9.35 2.87 -19.77
N VAL A 174 9.60 4.09 -20.25
CA VAL A 174 10.52 5.03 -19.61
C VAL A 174 9.88 5.60 -18.35
N MET A 175 8.61 6.01 -18.44
CA MET A 175 7.89 6.60 -17.32
C MET A 175 7.73 5.63 -16.15
N GLU A 176 7.48 4.34 -16.40
CA GLU A 176 7.35 3.31 -15.36
C GLU A 176 8.59 3.20 -14.48
N ARG A 177 9.77 3.19 -15.10
CA ARG A 177 11.04 3.13 -14.37
C ARG A 177 11.27 4.38 -13.53
N ILE A 178 10.90 5.55 -14.07
CA ILE A 178 11.01 6.84 -13.38
C ILE A 178 10.07 6.87 -12.16
N GLN A 179 8.79 6.56 -12.35
CA GLN A 179 7.81 6.61 -11.26
C GLN A 179 8.09 5.59 -10.16
N ILE A 180 8.49 4.36 -10.51
CA ILE A 180 8.82 3.34 -9.50
C ILE A 180 10.01 3.82 -8.67
N MET A 181 11.07 4.30 -9.31
CA MET A 181 12.23 4.83 -8.59
C MET A 181 11.86 6.03 -7.74
N GLY A 182 11.06 6.95 -8.27
CA GLY A 182 10.59 8.15 -7.56
C GLY A 182 9.80 7.81 -6.30
N PHE A 183 8.75 7.00 -6.43
CA PHE A 183 7.95 6.59 -5.27
C PHE A 183 8.74 5.72 -4.29
N SER A 184 9.64 4.85 -4.75
CA SER A 184 10.52 4.09 -3.84
C SER A 184 11.47 5.01 -3.06
N LEU A 185 12.04 6.04 -3.68
CA LEU A 185 12.86 7.04 -2.99
C LEU A 185 12.02 7.84 -1.96
N GLN A 186 10.78 8.16 -2.29
CA GLN A 186 9.83 8.78 -1.37
C GLN A 186 9.56 7.89 -0.15
N GLU A 187 9.25 6.60 -0.36
CA GLU A 187 8.99 5.63 0.72
C GLU A 187 10.23 5.40 1.60
N ILE A 188 11.43 5.31 1.00
CA ILE A 188 12.71 5.21 1.72
C ILE A 188 12.95 6.45 2.57
N THR A 189 12.69 7.65 2.02
CA THR A 189 12.86 8.92 2.75
C THR A 189 11.94 8.98 3.96
N LEU A 190 10.65 8.68 3.77
CA LEU A 190 9.65 8.61 4.84
C LEU A 190 10.06 7.62 5.94
N THR A 191 10.46 6.42 5.53
CA THR A 191 10.87 5.35 6.43
C THR A 191 12.15 5.71 7.20
N SER A 192 13.11 6.36 6.56
CA SER A 192 14.38 6.77 7.17
C SER A 192 14.17 7.81 8.27
N ILE A 193 13.32 8.82 8.01
CA ILE A 193 12.96 9.83 9.01
C ILE A 193 12.27 9.16 10.21
N TYR A 194 11.36 8.21 9.95
CA TYR A 194 10.66 7.47 11.00
C TYR A 194 11.62 6.63 11.87
N ILE A 195 12.53 5.87 11.24
CA ILE A 195 13.52 5.05 11.94
C ILE A 195 14.43 5.94 12.78
N TYR A 196 14.90 7.07 12.24
CA TYR A 196 15.71 8.03 12.99
C TYR A 196 14.98 8.52 14.24
N GLY A 197 13.71 8.94 14.12
CA GLY A 197 12.90 9.34 15.27
C GLY A 197 12.73 8.23 16.30
N THR A 198 12.46 7.00 15.85
CA THR A 198 12.31 5.81 16.70
C THR A 198 13.60 5.46 17.45
N LEU A 199 14.76 5.56 16.80
CA LEU A 199 16.07 5.32 17.42
C LEU A 199 16.37 6.31 18.53
N GLN A 200 15.95 7.58 18.39
CA GLN A 200 16.10 8.57 19.45
C GLN A 200 15.21 8.25 20.66
N ILE A 201 14.00 7.72 20.45
CA ILE A 201 13.12 7.24 21.53
C ILE A 201 13.74 6.03 22.25
N ILE A 202 14.35 5.10 21.49
CA ILE A 202 15.06 3.95 22.08
C ILE A 202 16.23 4.44 22.95
N LYS A 203 17.05 5.36 22.44
CA LYS A 203 18.24 5.86 23.13
C LYS A 203 17.90 6.57 24.44
N SER A 204 16.76 7.26 24.50
CA SER A 204 16.29 7.93 25.72
C SER A 204 15.50 7.01 26.66
N SER A 205 15.14 5.80 26.24
CA SER A 205 14.38 4.85 27.06
C SER A 205 15.30 3.98 27.92
N LEU A 206 15.08 3.99 29.23
CA LEU A 206 15.75 3.09 30.18
C LEU A 206 15.07 1.71 30.28
N ASN A 207 13.90 1.53 29.66
CA ASN A 207 13.11 0.31 29.79
C ASN A 207 13.46 -0.69 28.66
N SER A 208 14.06 -1.83 29.04
CA SER A 208 14.44 -2.86 28.08
C SER A 208 13.26 -3.43 27.28
N LYS A 209 12.04 -3.46 27.83
CA LYS A 209 10.85 -3.93 27.10
C LYS A 209 10.49 -2.97 25.98
N ILE A 210 10.56 -1.65 26.23
CA ILE A 210 10.32 -0.61 25.22
C ILE A 210 11.34 -0.74 24.09
N ARG A 211 12.62 -0.94 24.43
CA ARG A 211 13.69 -1.15 23.44
C ARG A 211 13.43 -2.37 22.55
N THR A 212 13.09 -3.52 23.13
CA THR A 212 12.81 -4.73 22.35
C THR A 212 11.63 -4.53 21.40
N THR A 213 10.54 -3.92 21.87
CA THR A 213 9.38 -3.63 21.00
C THR A 213 9.75 -2.67 19.87
N MET A 214 10.49 -1.59 20.16
CA MET A 214 10.88 -0.64 19.10
C MET A 214 11.84 -1.26 18.07
N VAL A 215 12.72 -2.18 18.47
CA VAL A 215 13.56 -2.95 17.52
C VAL A 215 12.69 -3.82 16.61
N PHE A 216 11.65 -4.46 17.16
CA PHE A 216 10.69 -5.21 16.34
C PHE A 216 9.96 -4.30 15.34
N LEU A 217 9.59 -3.08 15.73
CA LEU A 217 9.00 -2.10 14.80
C LEU A 217 9.95 -1.69 13.67
N ILE A 218 11.25 -1.57 13.96
CA ILE A 218 12.28 -1.30 12.92
C ILE A 218 12.41 -2.50 11.97
N LEU A 219 12.38 -3.74 12.47
CA LEU A 219 12.44 -4.94 11.64
C LEU A 219 11.29 -4.99 10.63
N ILE A 220 10.08 -4.61 11.05
CA ILE A 220 8.93 -4.52 10.14
C ILE A 220 9.18 -3.49 9.01
N GLN A 221 9.75 -2.31 9.32
CA GLN A 221 10.10 -1.33 8.29
C GLN A 221 11.12 -1.85 7.29
N VAL A 222 12.07 -2.69 7.73
CA VAL A 222 13.02 -3.36 6.82
C VAL A 222 12.28 -4.33 5.88
N MET A 223 11.30 -5.09 6.38
CA MET A 223 10.48 -5.96 5.52
C MET A 223 9.70 -5.19 4.46
N VAL A 224 9.17 -4.01 4.82
CA VAL A 224 8.50 -3.10 3.87
C VAL A 224 9.47 -2.70 2.75
N MET A 225 10.71 -2.34 3.08
CA MET A 225 11.75 -1.99 2.11
C MET A 225 12.13 -3.16 1.20
N CYS A 226 12.15 -4.40 1.71
CA CYS A 226 12.37 -5.58 0.88
C CYS A 226 11.25 -5.78 -0.16
N CYS A 227 10.01 -5.42 0.16
CA CYS A 227 8.90 -5.47 -0.78
C CYS A 227 9.13 -4.48 -1.94
N ASP A 228 9.64 -3.27 -1.66
CA ASP A 228 9.97 -2.28 -2.70
C ASP A 228 11.05 -2.78 -3.66
N ILE A 229 12.14 -3.33 -3.11
CA ILE A 229 13.23 -3.89 -3.93
C ILE A 229 12.70 -4.98 -4.84
N SER A 230 11.75 -5.79 -4.37
CA SER A 230 11.13 -6.86 -5.17
C SER A 230 10.32 -6.31 -6.35
N VAL A 231 9.56 -5.22 -6.15
CA VAL A 231 8.81 -4.54 -7.23
C VAL A 231 9.76 -3.93 -8.25
N ILE A 232 10.82 -3.26 -7.79
CA ILE A 232 11.86 -2.71 -8.67
C ILE A 232 12.51 -3.82 -9.50
N ALA A 233 12.86 -4.95 -8.87
CA ALA A 233 13.47 -6.07 -9.58
C ALA A 233 12.55 -6.64 -10.68
N LEU A 234 11.25 -6.80 -10.39
CA LEU A 234 10.26 -7.25 -11.37
C LEU A 234 10.12 -6.28 -12.55
N ASP A 235 10.14 -4.98 -12.28
CA ASP A 235 10.09 -3.95 -13.32
C ASP A 235 11.31 -3.97 -14.23
N TYR A 236 12.52 -4.03 -13.63
CA TYR A 236 13.76 -4.08 -14.40
C TYR A 236 13.92 -5.37 -15.20
N ALA A 237 13.30 -6.47 -14.75
CA ALA A 237 13.21 -7.73 -15.49
C ALA A 237 12.09 -7.74 -16.57
N ASN A 238 11.36 -6.64 -16.76
CA ASN A 238 10.24 -6.49 -17.69
C ASN A 238 9.07 -7.45 -17.42
N TYR A 239 8.86 -7.86 -16.16
CA TYR A 239 7.72 -8.70 -15.76
C TYR A 239 6.48 -7.88 -15.41
N TYR A 240 5.92 -7.14 -16.38
CA TYR A 240 4.87 -6.15 -16.14
C TYR A 240 3.60 -6.72 -15.50
N MET A 241 3.08 -7.84 -16.03
CA MET A 241 1.85 -8.44 -15.48
C MET A 241 2.06 -8.98 -14.07
N LEU A 242 3.18 -9.66 -13.85
CA LEU A 242 3.53 -10.22 -12.54
C LEU A 242 3.75 -9.09 -11.53
N LYS A 243 4.46 -8.02 -11.93
CA LYS A 243 4.64 -6.80 -11.15
C LYS A 243 3.29 -6.26 -10.67
N ALA A 244 2.34 -6.07 -11.57
CA ALA A 244 1.05 -5.47 -11.23
C ALA A 244 0.24 -6.28 -10.21
N VAL A 245 0.16 -7.61 -10.38
CA VAL A 245 -0.58 -8.47 -9.42
C VAL A 245 0.13 -8.57 -8.08
N VAL A 246 1.46 -8.68 -8.08
CA VAL A 246 2.28 -8.73 -6.87
C VAL A 246 2.27 -7.39 -6.13
N GLN A 247 2.19 -6.27 -6.85
CA GLN A 247 2.17 -4.93 -6.28
C GLN A 247 0.92 -4.72 -5.39
N SER A 248 -0.26 -5.14 -5.83
CA SER A 248 -1.47 -5.10 -4.98
C SER A 248 -1.29 -5.87 -3.67
N PHE A 249 -0.70 -7.07 -3.74
CA PHE A 249 -0.40 -7.88 -2.56
C PHE A 249 0.61 -7.20 -1.64
N TYR A 250 1.72 -6.68 -2.17
CA TYR A 250 2.72 -6.01 -1.36
C TYR A 250 2.17 -4.76 -0.68
N TYR A 251 1.37 -3.94 -1.36
CA TYR A 251 0.73 -2.79 -0.70
C TYR A 251 -0.24 -3.23 0.42
N ALA A 252 -1.02 -4.30 0.23
CA ALA A 252 -1.86 -4.86 1.30
C ALA A 252 -1.01 -5.33 2.50
N LEU A 253 0.08 -6.05 2.24
CA LEU A 253 1.01 -6.52 3.26
C LEU A 253 1.67 -5.36 4.02
N LYS A 254 2.21 -4.38 3.29
CA LYS A 254 2.80 -3.17 3.86
C LYS A 254 1.81 -2.44 4.76
N LEU A 255 0.56 -2.28 4.31
CA LEU A 255 -0.47 -1.59 5.06
C LEU A 255 -0.92 -2.36 6.32
N GLN A 256 -0.98 -3.69 6.27
CA GLN A 256 -1.29 -4.52 7.43
C GLN A 256 -0.14 -4.49 8.46
N LEU A 257 1.11 -4.58 7.99
CA LEU A 257 2.30 -4.41 8.84
C LEU A 257 2.29 -3.05 9.53
N GLU A 258 1.92 -2.01 8.80
CA GLU A 258 1.81 -0.65 9.31
C GLU A 258 0.77 -0.51 10.43
N PHE A 259 -0.40 -1.14 10.24
CA PHE A 259 -1.44 -1.18 11.26
C PHE A 259 -0.98 -1.88 12.55
N VAL A 260 -0.26 -2.99 12.43
CA VAL A 260 0.31 -3.71 13.58
C VAL A 260 1.30 -2.82 14.33
N ILE A 261 2.16 -2.10 13.60
CA ILE A 261 3.11 -1.17 14.19
C ILE A 261 2.40 -0.09 15.00
N LEU A 262 1.39 0.58 14.43
CA LEU A 262 0.68 1.65 15.13
C LEU A 262 0.10 1.17 16.46
N ASN A 263 -0.55 0.01 16.47
CA ASN A 263 -1.15 -0.56 17.68
C ASN A 263 -0.09 -0.86 18.74
N LYS A 264 1.02 -1.52 18.34
CA LYS A 264 2.13 -1.80 19.26
C LYS A 264 2.81 -0.53 19.77
N PHE A 265 2.96 0.49 18.93
CA PHE A 265 3.55 1.77 19.32
C PHE A 265 2.68 2.50 20.34
N ARG A 266 1.35 2.52 20.13
CA ARG A 266 0.38 3.10 21.07
C ARG A 266 0.42 2.41 22.43
N ASP A 267 0.46 1.07 22.44
CA ASP A 267 0.53 0.28 23.68
C ASP A 267 1.82 0.58 24.46
N VAL A 268 2.93 0.80 23.76
CA VAL A 268 4.23 1.13 24.38
C VAL A 268 4.22 2.52 25.00
N ILE A 269 3.61 3.52 24.36
CA ILE A 269 3.48 4.86 24.95
C ILE A 269 2.56 4.83 26.18
N ALA A 270 1.41 4.16 26.07
CA ALA A 270 0.44 4.09 27.16
C ALA A 270 0.98 3.35 28.40
N ASN A 271 1.68 2.22 28.20
CA ASN A 271 2.17 1.39 29.30
C ASN A 271 3.61 1.73 29.75
N GLY A 272 4.36 2.47 28.94
CA GLY A 272 5.78 2.73 29.13
C GLY A 272 6.12 4.01 29.89
N GLY A 273 5.13 4.82 30.29
CA GLY A 273 5.34 6.04 31.08
C GLY A 273 6.08 7.18 30.36
N LEU A 274 6.23 7.11 29.04
CA LEU A 274 6.67 8.25 28.23
C LEU A 274 5.46 9.15 28.03
N THR A 275 5.23 10.09 28.93
CA THR A 275 4.28 11.18 28.72
C THR A 275 4.94 12.29 27.90
N PRO A 276 4.64 12.45 26.60
CA PRO A 276 4.56 13.78 26.02
C PRO A 276 3.22 14.36 26.48
N GLY A 277 3.24 15.35 27.38
CA GLY A 277 2.07 15.90 28.07
C GLY A 277 0.85 16.23 27.19
N GLY A 278 0.00 15.22 26.96
CA GLY A 278 -1.19 15.32 26.13
C GLY A 278 -2.16 14.12 26.25
N LEU A 279 -1.94 13.22 27.20
CA LEU A 279 -2.92 12.17 27.53
C LEU A 279 -4.03 12.66 28.49
N ASP A 280 -3.98 13.93 28.92
CA ASP A 280 -5.02 14.58 29.74
C ASP A 280 -6.41 14.61 29.08
N VAL A 281 -6.54 14.19 27.82
CA VAL A 281 -7.84 14.08 27.12
C VAL A 281 -8.45 12.67 27.22
N VAL A 282 -7.74 11.68 27.75
CA VAL A 282 -8.25 10.30 27.90
C VAL A 282 -8.80 10.01 29.30
N GLU A 283 -8.52 10.86 30.30
CA GLU A 283 -8.85 10.58 31.71
C GLU A 283 -10.03 11.39 32.30
N GLN A 284 -10.75 12.18 31.51
CA GLN A 284 -12.05 12.69 31.96
C GLN A 284 -13.16 11.65 31.73
N GLN A 285 -13.14 10.63 32.58
CA GLN A 285 -14.35 9.87 32.93
C GLN A 285 -15.42 10.81 33.51
N PRO A 286 -16.70 10.43 33.38
CA PRO A 286 -17.55 10.37 34.56
C PRO A 286 -17.76 8.90 34.92
N LYS A 287 -17.33 8.53 36.13
CA LYS A 287 -17.84 7.36 36.83
C LYS A 287 -19.35 7.56 37.01
N PHE A 288 -20.13 6.58 36.58
CA PHE A 288 -21.53 6.49 36.96
C PHE A 288 -21.55 5.83 38.35
N ASP A 289 -21.62 6.64 39.40
CA ASP A 289 -21.79 6.17 40.77
C ASP A 289 -23.22 5.63 40.94
N LEU A 290 -23.33 4.31 41.06
CA LEU A 290 -24.53 3.60 41.52
C LEU A 290 -24.42 3.39 43.03
N SER A 291 -24.84 4.39 43.79
CA SER A 291 -25.35 4.19 45.16
C SER A 291 -26.02 5.49 45.61
N ASP A 292 -27.35 5.45 45.72
CA ASP A 292 -28.05 5.93 46.91
C ASP A 292 -29.55 5.61 46.78
N SER A 293 -29.95 4.56 47.50
CA SER A 293 -31.33 4.33 47.90
C SER A 293 -31.65 5.23 49.11
N PRO A 294 -32.75 5.99 49.12
CA PRO A 294 -33.22 6.61 50.36
C PRO A 294 -34.14 5.65 51.10
N SER A 295 -33.70 5.25 52.29
CA SER A 295 -34.57 4.82 53.38
C SER A 295 -35.04 6.04 54.17
N SER A 296 -36.30 6.44 53.98
CA SER A 296 -37.21 7.05 54.96
C SER A 296 -38.46 7.57 54.26
#